data_AF-A0A437N2I5-F1
#
_entry.id   AF-A0A437N2I5-F1
#
_cell.length_a   1.000
_cell.length_b   1.000
_cell.length_c   1.000
_cell.angle_alpha   90.00
_cell.angle_beta   90.00
_cell.angle_gamma   90.00
#
_symmetry.space_group_name_H-M   'P 1'
#
loop_
_entity.id
_entity.type
_entity.pdbx_description
1 polymer ?
#
loop_
_entity_poly.entity_id
_entity_poly.type
_entity_poly.pdbx_seq_one_letter_code
_entity_poly.pdbx_strand_id
1 'polypeptide(L)' 'MANQIAANLAAQGEAAAVEQTAQHIRLYWDPRMKAALREIDMQDLSPIAKEAAAQVLDRKTS' A
#
# COMPACT_ATOMS: atom_id res chain seq x y z
N MET A 1 8.58 -1.18 -4.66
CA MET A 1 8.08 0.20 -4.48
C MET A 1 7.21 0.38 -3.25
N ALA A 2 6.14 -0.40 -3.03
CA ALA A 2 5.28 -0.26 -1.83
C ALA A 2 6.07 -0.28 -0.51
N ASN A 3 6.99 -1.23 -0.34
CA ASN A 3 7.88 -1.30 0.84
C ASN A 3 8.75 -0.05 1.03
N GLN A 4 9.18 0.60 -0.06
CA GLN A 4 10.02 1.80 0.01
C GLN A 4 9.20 3.02 0.44
N ILE A 5 7.98 3.17 -0.08
CA ILE A 5 7.04 4.21 0.36
C ILE A 5 6.73 4.03 1.84
N ALA A 6 6.38 2.81 2.25
CA ALA A 6 6.12 2.46 3.64
C ALA A 6 7.32 2.76 4.56
N ALA A 7 8.54 2.40 4.16
CA ALA A 7 9.74 2.67 4.94
C ALA A 7 10.00 4.17 5.12
N ASN A 8 9.79 4.99 4.08
CA ASN A 8 9.96 6.44 4.15
C ASN A 8 8.93 7.10 5.09
N LEU A 9 7.73 6.52 5.18
CA LEU A 9 6.64 7.06 6.00
C LEU A 9 6.63 6.51 7.44
N ALA A 10 7.40 5.45 7.73
CA ALA A 10 7.41 4.78 9.02
C ALA A 10 7.74 5.70 10.21
N ALA A 11 8.57 6.74 9.98
CA ALA A 11 8.93 7.73 11.01
C ALA A 11 7.72 8.56 11.50
N GLN A 12 6.62 8.59 10.75
CA GLN A 12 5.40 9.32 11.10
C GLN A 12 4.46 8.51 12.02
N GLY A 13 4.84 7.28 12.37
CA GLY A 13 4.02 6.33 13.13
C GLY A 13 3.27 5.37 12.22
N GLU A 14 3.06 4.14 12.70
CA GLU A 14 2.56 3.02 11.90
C GLU A 14 1.19 3.31 11.26
N ALA A 15 0.21 3.78 12.04
CA ALA A 15 -1.13 4.08 11.54
C ALA A 15 -1.10 5.15 10.42
N ALA A 16 -0.34 6.24 10.64
CA ALA A 16 -0.19 7.31 9.66
C ALA A 16 0.54 6.83 8.39
N ALA A 17 1.55 5.98 8.56
CA ALA A 17 2.31 5.41 7.45
C ALA A 17 1.47 4.48 6.59
N VAL A 18 0.60 3.66 7.20
CA VAL A 18 -0.35 2.80 6.48
C VAL A 18 -1.30 3.64 5.64
N GLU A 19 -1.95 4.64 6.25
CA GLU A 19 -2.94 5.47 5.57
C GLU A 19 -2.32 6.26 4.40
N GLN A 20 -1.16 6.89 4.63
CA GLN A 20 -0.45 7.64 3.59
C GLN A 20 0.09 6.74 2.48
N THR A 21 0.57 5.53 2.80
CA THR A 21 1.00 4.56 1.78
C THR A 21 -0.18 4.14 0.91
N ALA A 22 -1.33 3.83 1.51
CA ALA A 22 -2.54 3.45 0.79
C ALA A 22 -3.04 4.61 -0.09
N GLN A 23 -3.04 5.84 0.44
CA GLN A 23 -3.40 7.05 -0.32
C GLN A 23 -2.45 7.25 -1.51
N HIS A 24 -1.14 7.10 -1.31
CA HIS A 24 -0.15 7.26 -2.37
C HIS A 24 -0.38 6.25 -3.52
N ILE A 25 -0.60 4.98 -3.18
CA ILE A 25 -0.92 3.94 -4.17
C ILE A 25 -2.21 4.32 -4.94
N ARG A 26 -3.25 4.80 -4.26
CA ARG A 26 -4.51 5.17 -4.94
C ARG A 26 -4.34 6.34 -5.89
N LEU A 27 -3.63 7.39 -5.48
CA LEU A 27 -3.51 8.63 -6.23
C LEU A 27 -2.50 8.55 -7.38
N TYR A 28 -1.36 7.88 -7.15
CA TYR A 28 -0.20 7.99 -8.05
C TYR A 28 0.13 6.72 -8.82
N TRP A 29 -0.36 5.54 -8.39
CA TRP A 29 -0.09 4.33 -9.16
C TRP A 29 -1.05 4.19 -10.34
N ASP A 30 -0.47 3.86 -11.49
CA ASP A 30 -1.23 3.54 -12.70
C ASP A 30 -2.05 2.25 -12.53
N PRO A 31 -3.12 2.06 -13.33
CA PRO A 31 -3.96 0.87 -13.27
C PRO A 31 -3.18 -0.45 -13.36
N ARG A 32 -2.10 -0.49 -14.15
CA ARG A 32 -1.24 -1.68 -14.28
C ARG A 32 -0.50 -2.01 -12.98
N MET A 33 0.01 -1.00 -12.27
CA MET A 33 0.68 -1.20 -10.99
C MET A 33 -0.29 -1.66 -9.92
N LYS A 34 -1.51 -1.09 -9.89
CA LYS A 34 -2.59 -1.53 -9.00
C LYS A 34 -3.05 -2.96 -9.30
N ALA A 35 -3.02 -3.38 -10.57
CA ALA A 35 -3.27 -4.76 -10.95
C ALA A 35 -2.15 -5.69 -10.46
N ALA A 36 -0.88 -5.31 -10.64
CA ALA A 36 0.26 -6.07 -10.13
C ALA A 36 0.24 -6.23 -8.60
N LEU A 37 -0.34 -5.27 -7.86
CA LEU A 37 -0.54 -5.39 -6.41
C LEU A 37 -1.45 -6.58 -6.02
N ARG A 38 -2.35 -7.03 -6.91
CA ARG A 38 -3.19 -8.22 -6.68
C ARG A 38 -2.45 -9.53 -6.89
N GLU A 39 -1.38 -9.50 -7.68
CA GLU A 39 -0.60 -10.68 -8.06
C GLU A 39 0.64 -10.87 -7.16
N ILE A 40 0.98 -9.88 -6.33
CA ILE A 40 2.09 -9.95 -5.37
C ILE A 40 1.71 -10.85 -4.20
N ASP A 41 2.66 -11.67 -3.74
CA ASP A 41 2.54 -12.36 -2.47
C ASP A 41 2.64 -11.33 -1.32
N MET A 42 1.58 -11.24 -0.52
CA MET A 42 1.51 -10.33 0.63
C MET A 42 2.59 -10.61 1.68
N GLN A 43 3.22 -11.79 1.66
CA GLN A 43 4.34 -12.12 2.54
C GLN A 43 5.64 -11.38 2.17
N ASP A 44 5.75 -10.89 0.93
CA ASP A 44 6.91 -10.10 0.47
C ASP A 44 6.80 -8.61 0.84
N LEU A 45 5.66 -8.20 1.41
CA LEU A 45 5.41 -6.84 1.84
C LEU A 45 5.81 -6.63 3.31
N SER A 46 6.34 -5.46 3.61
CA SER A 46 6.49 -5.02 5.01
C SER A 46 5.11 -4.91 5.67
N PRO A 47 5.00 -4.99 7.01
CA PRO A 47 3.71 -4.90 7.70
C PRO A 47 2.88 -3.68 7.29
N ILE A 48 3.51 -2.50 7.22
CA ILE A 48 2.87 -1.25 6.77
C ILE A 48 2.40 -1.35 5.32
N ALA A 49 3.24 -1.85 4.42
CA ALA A 49 2.89 -1.97 3.00
C ALA A 49 1.79 -3.01 2.76
N LYS A 50 1.78 -4.09 3.54
CA LYS A 50 0.77 -5.16 3.51
C LYS A 50 -0.60 -4.63 3.92
N GLU A 51 -0.67 -3.92 5.04
CA GLU A 51 -1.92 -3.32 5.52
C GLU A 51 -2.43 -2.26 4.54
N ALA A 52 -1.54 -1.40 4.04
CA ALA A 52 -1.88 -0.41 3.02
C ALA A 52 -2.41 -1.06 1.74
N ALA A 53 -1.78 -2.14 1.27
CA ALA A 53 -2.22 -2.90 0.11
C ALA A 53 -3.60 -3.53 0.33
N ALA A 54 -3.84 -4.13 1.51
CA ALA A 54 -5.15 -4.65 1.88
C ALA A 54 -6.24 -3.57 1.80
N GLN A 55 -6.00 -2.37 2.36
CA GLN A 55 -6.97 -1.25 2.27
C GLN A 55 -7.21 -0.75 0.83
N VAL A 56 -6.24 -0.90 -0.07
CA VAL A 56 -6.40 -0.53 -1.48
C VAL A 56 -7.24 -1.58 -2.22
N LEU A 57 -7.04 -2.86 -1.90
CA LEU A 57 -7.72 -3.98 -2.56
C LEU A 57 -9.15 -4.20 -2.05
N ASP A 58 -9.41 -3.95 -0.76
CA ASP A 58 -10.72 -4.15 -0.12
C ASP A 58 -11.79 -3.14 -0.57
N ARG A 59 -11.37 -1.97 -1.09
CA ARG A 59 -12.28 -0.89 -1.51
C ARG A 59 -12.99 -1.14 -2.86
N LYS A 60 -13.43 -2.37 -3.11
CA LYS A 60 -14.25 -2.75 -4.28
C LYS A 60 -15.75 -2.52 -4.12
N THR A 61 -16.22 -1.93 -3.02
CA THR A 61 -17.65 -1.64 -2.81
C THR A 61 -17.90 -0.30 -2.10
N SER A 62 -17.90 0.79 -2.86
CA SER A 62 -18.70 2.01 -2.59
C SER A 62 -18.81 2.83 -3.85
#